data_AF-A0A397DZB3-F1
#
_entry.id   AF-A0A397DZB3-F1
#
_cell.length_a   1.000
_cell.length_b   1.000
_cell.length_c   1.000
_cell.angle_alpha   90.00
_cell.angle_beta   90.00
_cell.angle_gamma   90.00
#
_symmetry.space_group_name_H-M   'P 1'
#
loop_
_entity.id
_entity.type
_entity.pdbx_description
1 polymer ?
#
loop_
_entity_poly.entity_id
_entity_poly.type
_entity_poly.pdbx_seq_one_letter_code
_entity_poly.pdbx_strand_id
1 'polypeptide(L)'
;MDSTASPDSTQYHLHSILVHSGDVHGGHYYVYIRPHGQDPTNTLWFKYDDDLISAVDEGDVMESSFGSPLAGVTSFSSAYMLVRTRQ
;
A
#
# COMPACT_ATOMS: atom_id res chain seq x y z
N MET A 1 -8.42 20.03 38.12
CA MET A 1 -8.19 20.15 36.68
C MET A 1 -7.24 19.04 36.33
N ASP A 2 -7.81 17.94 35.84
CA ASP A 2 -7.07 16.72 35.56
C ASP A 2 -6.25 16.92 34.28
N SER A 3 -4.96 16.63 34.36
CA SER A 3 -4.01 16.89 33.29
C SER A 3 -4.25 15.88 32.18
N THR A 4 -4.42 16.38 30.96
CA THR A 4 -4.66 15.62 29.74
C THR A 4 -3.61 14.53 29.54
N ALA A 5 -3.91 13.30 29.98
CA ALA A 5 -3.37 12.12 29.35
C ALA A 5 -3.98 12.09 27.94
N SER A 6 -3.27 12.61 26.94
CA SER A 6 -3.66 12.39 25.54
C SER A 6 -3.57 10.88 25.31
N PRO A 7 -4.67 10.18 24.99
CA PRO A 7 -4.65 8.74 24.79
C PRO A 7 -3.57 8.44 23.75
N ASP A 8 -2.65 7.54 24.08
CA ASP A 8 -1.51 7.14 23.25
C ASP A 8 -1.81 7.31 21.76
N SER A 9 -1.15 8.29 21.13
CA SER A 9 -1.28 8.56 19.70
C SER A 9 -0.98 7.26 18.96
N THR A 10 -2.02 6.53 18.56
CA THR A 10 -1.86 5.20 17.98
C THR A 10 -1.48 5.40 16.53
N GLN A 11 -0.20 5.73 16.30
CA GLN A 11 0.36 5.95 14.99
C GLN A 11 0.68 4.62 14.32
N TYR A 12 0.39 4.56 13.03
CA TYR A 12 0.62 3.39 12.20
C TYR A 12 1.34 3.80 10.93
N HIS A 13 2.32 3.00 10.54
CA HIS A 13 2.97 3.10 9.24
C HIS A 13 2.36 2.11 8.26
N LEU A 14 2.14 2.56 7.03
CA LEU A 14 1.79 1.67 5.94
C LEU A 14 3.01 0.84 5.57
N HIS A 15 2.90 -0.48 5.69
CA HIS A 15 4.01 -1.40 5.44
C HIS A 15 3.90 -2.07 4.08
N SER A 16 2.69 -2.52 3.73
CA SER A 16 2.44 -3.12 2.43
C SER A 16 1.02 -2.86 1.93
N ILE A 17 0.89 -2.90 0.61
CA ILE A 17 -0.36 -2.74 -0.13
C ILE A 17 -0.52 -3.96 -1.02
N LEU A 18 -1.56 -4.76 -0.76
CA LEU A 18 -1.96 -5.84 -1.63
C LEU A 18 -2.88 -5.27 -2.71
N VAL A 19 -2.50 -5.44 -3.97
CA VAL A 19 -3.26 -4.94 -5.12
C VAL A 19 -3.93 -6.12 -5.81
N HIS A 20 -5.20 -5.94 -6.14
CA HIS A 20 -5.94 -6.85 -7.00
C HIS A 20 -6.18 -6.17 -8.34
N SER A 21 -5.79 -6.83 -9.42
CA SER A 21 -5.97 -6.39 -10.79
C SER A 21 -6.91 -7.35 -11.52
N GLY A 22 -8.20 -7.04 -11.54
CA GLY A 22 -9.20 -7.90 -12.15
C GLY A 22 -10.61 -7.60 -11.66
N ASP A 23 -11.52 -8.52 -11.93
CA ASP A 23 -12.92 -8.41 -11.54
C ASP A 23 -13.27 -9.34 -10.36
N VAL A 24 -14.55 -9.45 -10.03
CA VAL A 24 -15.02 -10.27 -8.90
C VAL A 24 -14.85 -11.79 -9.13
N HIS A 25 -14.67 -12.23 -10.37
CA HIS A 25 -14.57 -13.64 -10.76
C HIS A 25 -13.11 -14.09 -10.95
N GLY A 26 -12.19 -13.15 -11.16
CA GLY A 26 -10.76 -13.46 -11.26
C GLY A 26 -9.91 -12.25 -11.62
N GLY A 27 -8.61 -12.42 -11.42
CA GLY A 27 -7.63 -11.36 -11.66
C GLY A 27 -6.23 -11.81 -11.29
N HIS A 28 -5.36 -10.81 -11.17
CA HIS A 28 -3.97 -10.97 -10.77
C HIS A 28 -3.69 -10.24 -9.47
N TYR A 29 -2.91 -10.85 -8.58
CA TYR A 29 -2.54 -10.25 -7.30
C TYR A 29 -1.04 -9.99 -7.27
N TYR A 30 -0.68 -8.81 -6.80
CA TYR A 30 0.70 -8.45 -6.51
C TYR A 30 0.75 -7.58 -5.26
N VAL A 31 1.94 -7.40 -4.68
CA VAL A 31 2.09 -6.64 -3.44
C VAL A 31 3.20 -5.61 -3.56
N TYR A 32 2.92 -4.39 -3.08
CA TYR A 32 3.95 -3.41 -2.80
C TYR A 32 4.39 -3.53 -1.35
N ILE A 33 5.70 -3.63 -1.10
CA ILE A 33 6.26 -3.70 0.25
C ILE A 33 7.33 -2.62 0.41
N ARG A 34 7.27 -1.91 1.53
CA ARG A 34 8.33 -1.01 2.00
C ARG A 34 9.21 -1.76 3.00
N PRO A 35 10.37 -2.30 2.58
CA PRO A 35 11.29 -2.94 3.50
C PRO A 35 11.76 -1.89 4.53
N HIS A 36 11.82 -2.27 5.81
CA HIS A 36 12.20 -1.38 6.93
C HIS A 36 11.21 -0.21 7.21
N GLY A 37 9.91 -0.47 7.11
CA GLY A 37 8.78 0.48 7.16
C GLY A 37 8.60 1.39 8.39
N GLN A 38 9.63 1.60 9.21
CA GLN A 38 9.66 2.58 10.31
C GLN A 38 10.67 3.71 10.06
N ASP A 39 11.58 3.56 9.09
CA ASP A 39 12.53 4.62 8.76
C ASP A 39 11.86 5.69 7.87
N PRO A 40 11.65 6.92 8.37
CA PRO A 40 11.01 7.99 7.61
C PRO A 40 11.85 8.47 6.43
N THR A 41 13.15 8.15 6.39
CA THR A 41 14.05 8.48 5.26
C THR A 41 14.00 7.45 4.14
N ASN A 42 13.48 6.25 4.43
CA ASN A 42 13.45 5.16 3.48
C ASN A 42 12.15 5.16 2.66
N THR A 43 12.15 5.83 1.50
CA THR A 43 11.01 5.86 0.59
C THR A 43 11.04 4.74 -0.45
N LEU A 44 11.91 3.73 -0.30
CA LEU A 44 12.05 2.66 -1.28
C LEU A 44 10.91 1.65 -1.15
N TRP A 45 10.17 1.49 -2.24
CA TRP A 45 9.16 0.47 -2.37
C TRP A 45 9.58 -0.57 -3.40
N PHE A 46 9.09 -1.79 -3.20
CA PHE A 46 9.29 -2.88 -4.14
C PHE A 46 7.94 -3.49 -4.49
N LYS A 47 7.72 -3.70 -5.79
CA LYS A 47 6.62 -4.50 -6.33
C LYS A 47 7.08 -5.95 -6.39
N TYR A 48 6.32 -6.83 -5.77
CA TYR A 48 6.46 -8.27 -5.85
C TYR A 48 5.32 -8.80 -6.71
N ASP A 49 5.66 -9.22 -7.92
CA ASP A 49 4.76 -9.66 -8.98
C ASP A 49 5.19 -11.06 -9.44
N ASP A 50 4.69 -12.08 -8.75
CA ASP A 50 5.15 -13.48 -8.86
C ASP A 50 6.68 -13.60 -8.79
N ASP A 51 7.31 -13.98 -9.90
CA ASP A 51 8.76 -14.19 -10.00
C ASP A 51 9.55 -12.88 -10.26
N LEU A 52 8.84 -11.77 -10.49
CA LEU A 52 9.43 -10.47 -10.79
C LEU A 52 9.36 -9.54 -9.56
N ILE A 53 10.53 -9.08 -9.14
CA ILE A 53 10.65 -8.06 -8.09
C ILE A 53 11.28 -6.81 -8.71
N SER A 54 10.60 -5.67 -8.59
CA SER A 54 11.07 -4.39 -9.13
C SER A 54 10.97 -3.27 -8.10
N ALA A 55 11.97 -2.40 -8.05
CA ALA A 55 11.88 -1.15 -7.29
C ALA A 55 10.84 -0.21 -7.93
N VAL A 56 10.13 0.55 -7.10
CA VAL A 56 9.09 1.50 -7.52
C VAL A 56 9.09 2.70 -6.58
N ASP A 57 8.76 3.88 -7.11
CA ASP A 57 8.67 5.09 -6.32
C ASP A 57 7.37 5.12 -5.49
N GLU A 58 7.43 5.74 -4.31
CA GLU A 58 6.27 5.84 -3.42
C GLU A 58 5.08 6.54 -4.08
N GLY A 59 5.34 7.57 -4.90
CA GLY A 59 4.29 8.25 -5.66
C GLY A 59 3.51 7.31 -6.58
N ASP A 60 4.22 6.49 -7.35
CA ASP A 60 3.63 5.52 -8.28
C ASP A 60 2.87 4.41 -7.53
N VAL A 61 3.41 3.97 -6.38
CA VAL A 61 2.72 3.00 -5.50
C VAL A 61 1.37 3.57 -5.06
N MET A 62 1.35 4.82 -4.59
CA MET A 62 0.12 5.44 -4.10
C MET A 62 -0.88 5.65 -5.24
N GLU A 63 -0.46 6.27 -6.35
CA GLU A 63 -1.32 6.54 -7.51
C GLU A 63 -1.92 5.27 -8.12
N SER A 64 -1.10 4.22 -8.31
CA SER A 64 -1.58 2.94 -8.85
C SER A 64 -2.51 2.18 -7.89
N SER A 65 -2.43 2.46 -6.59
CA SER A 65 -3.22 1.80 -5.56
C SER A 65 -4.59 2.43 -5.32
N PHE A 66 -4.78 3.71 -5.66
CA PHE A 66 -6.09 4.39 -5.49
C PHE A 66 -7.16 3.88 -6.47
N GLY A 67 -6.75 3.28 -7.59
CA GLY A 67 -7.63 2.87 -8.68
C GLY A 67 -7.94 4.00 -9.67
N SER A 68 -8.47 3.63 -10.85
CA SER A 68 -8.75 4.59 -11.92
C SER A 68 -10.21 5.02 -11.95
N PRO A 69 -10.53 6.32 -12.13
CA PRO A 69 -11.90 6.78 -12.41
C PRO A 69 -12.50 6.21 -13.70
N LEU A 70 -11.65 5.69 -14.59
CA LEU A 70 -12.02 5.03 -15.84
C LEU A 70 -12.12 3.50 -15.69
N ALA A 71 -12.22 2.98 -14.44
CA ALA A 71 -12.42 1.57 -14.15
C ALA A 71 -13.60 1.02 -14.99
N GLY A 72 -13.25 0.26 -16.03
CA GLY A 72 -14.19 -0.15 -17.09
C GLY A 72 -13.62 -0.08 -18.51
N VAL A 73 -12.60 0.76 -18.75
CA VAL A 73 -12.04 0.95 -20.12
C VAL A 73 -10.62 0.39 -20.28
N THR A 74 -9.74 0.45 -19.26
CA THR A 74 -8.31 0.13 -19.45
C THR A 74 -7.61 -0.71 -18.36
N SER A 75 -8.10 -0.77 -17.11
CA SER A 75 -7.64 -1.74 -16.09
C SER A 75 -8.54 -1.71 -14.84
N PHE A 76 -8.56 -2.81 -14.07
CA PHE A 76 -9.28 -2.95 -12.79
C PHE A 76 -8.31 -3.17 -11.60
N SER A 77 -7.21 -2.43 -11.58
CA SER A 77 -6.20 -2.55 -10.53
C SER A 77 -6.45 -1.52 -9.42
N SER A 78 -6.65 -1.99 -8.18
CA SER A 78 -6.74 -1.13 -7.00
C SER A 78 -6.31 -1.87 -5.73
N ALA A 79 -6.01 -1.10 -4.68
CA ALA A 79 -5.68 -1.68 -3.37
C ALA A 79 -6.85 -2.50 -2.82
N TYR A 80 -6.57 -3.77 -2.53
CA TYR A 80 -7.52 -4.71 -1.93
C TYR A 80 -7.28 -4.88 -0.42
N MET A 81 -6.03 -4.82 0.03
CA MET A 81 -5.67 -4.94 1.45
C MET A 81 -4.52 -4.00 1.80
N LEU A 82 -4.61 -3.38 2.98
CA LEU A 82 -3.57 -2.50 3.52
C LEU A 82 -3.03 -3.09 4.82
N VAL A 83 -1.71 -3.33 4.88
CA VAL A 83 -1.04 -3.80 6.10
C VAL A 83 -0.35 -2.63 6.77
N ARG A 84 -0.64 -2.46 8.06
CA ARG A 84 -0.07 -1.39 8.88
C ARG A 84 0.64 -1.94 10.10
N THR A 85 1.77 -1.34 10.44
CA THR A 85 2.53 -1.64 11.66
C THR A 85 2.44 -0.46 12.62
N ARG A 86 2.24 -0.74 13.91
CA ARG A 86 2.23 0.28 14.95
C ARG A 86 3.63 0.89 15.12
N GLN A 87 3.71 2.19 15.40
CA GLN A 87 4.92 2.85 15.90
C GLN A 87 5.22 2.47 17.35
#